data_AF-A0A816WPF4-F1
#
_entry.id   AF-A0A816WPF4-F1
#
_cell.length_a   1.000
_cell.length_b   1.000
_cell.length_c   1.000
_cell.angle_alpha   90.00
_cell.angle_beta   90.00
_cell.angle_gamma   90.00
#
_symmetry.space_group_name_H-M   'P 1'
#
loop_
_entity.id
_entity.type
_entity.pdbx_description
1 polymer ?
#
loop_
_entity_poly.entity_id
_entity_poly.type
_entity_poly.pdbx_seq_one_letter_code
_entity_poly.pdbx_strand_id
1 'polypeptide(L)'
;MKSSTEKSGKAAAPAEKAREKKWRWYQRGAKIHHANKYRKGACANCGAMTHDAKSCFERARKVGAKFTGKHIAADEKIESIELDYAGKRDRWNGYDTSQYCQVQEKRVQRMRAVMVKMFQTPPQQLATSQRYLKAGGKKTCLLTITLLFGDLIGLITNGVTDAACRRRRRVSVQLSGLHVLHTKTGSYLVHGIGS
;
A
#
# COMPACT_ATOMS: atom_id res chain seq x y z
N MET A 1 33.10 -33.92 0.85
CA MET A 1 31.85 -34.48 1.40
C MET A 1 30.69 -33.69 0.82
N LYS A 2 29.85 -34.33 0.00
CA LYS A 2 28.70 -33.71 -0.69
C LYS A 2 27.54 -33.66 0.31
N SER A 3 26.95 -32.50 0.57
CA SER A 3 25.67 -32.39 1.27
C SER A 3 24.57 -32.02 0.28
N SER A 4 24.04 -33.06 -0.38
CA SER A 4 22.74 -33.03 -1.04
C SER A 4 21.68 -32.76 0.02
N THR A 5 20.97 -31.65 -0.08
CA THR A 5 19.66 -31.51 0.56
C THR A 5 18.63 -31.26 -0.52
N GLU A 6 18.18 -32.35 -1.11
CA GLU A 6 16.92 -32.43 -1.86
C GLU A 6 15.79 -32.09 -0.90
N LYS A 7 15.32 -30.84 -0.91
CA LYS A 7 14.09 -30.47 -0.22
C LYS A 7 12.91 -30.70 -1.16
N SER A 8 12.45 -31.95 -1.10
CA SER A 8 11.12 -32.46 -1.40
C SER A 8 10.05 -31.39 -1.73
N GLY A 9 9.52 -31.50 -2.95
CA GLY A 9 8.33 -30.77 -3.38
C GLY A 9 7.11 -31.20 -2.57
N LYS A 10 6.79 -30.43 -1.54
CA LYS A 10 5.49 -30.50 -0.89
C LYS A 10 4.51 -29.71 -1.75
N ALA A 11 3.54 -30.39 -2.35
CA ALA A 11 2.49 -29.73 -3.13
C ALA A 11 1.67 -28.82 -2.22
N ALA A 12 1.99 -27.53 -2.21
CA ALA A 12 1.21 -26.51 -1.52
C ALA A 12 -0.27 -26.59 -1.92
N ALA A 13 -1.17 -26.41 -0.95
CA ALA A 13 -2.61 -26.41 -1.15
C ALA A 13 -3.00 -25.39 -2.24
N PRO A 14 -4.08 -25.63 -3.01
CA PRO A 14 -4.42 -24.79 -4.16
C PRO A 14 -4.58 -23.29 -3.82
N ALA A 15 -5.05 -22.98 -2.61
CA ALA A 15 -5.18 -21.61 -2.12
C ALA A 15 -3.81 -20.91 -1.85
N GLU A 16 -2.82 -21.64 -1.35
CA GLU A 16 -1.48 -21.11 -1.08
C GLU A 16 -0.72 -20.83 -2.39
N LYS A 17 -0.79 -21.75 -3.36
CA LYS A 17 -0.23 -21.55 -4.70
C LYS A 17 -0.87 -20.37 -5.44
N ALA A 18 -2.18 -20.18 -5.27
CA ALA A 18 -2.88 -19.03 -5.84
C ALA A 18 -2.43 -17.70 -5.20
N ARG A 19 -2.19 -17.69 -3.89
CA ARG A 19 -1.64 -16.51 -3.19
C ARG A 19 -0.21 -16.21 -3.64
N GLU A 20 0.66 -17.20 -3.74
CA GLU A 20 2.03 -17.02 -4.24
C GLU A 20 2.04 -16.49 -5.68
N LYS A 21 1.16 -17.00 -6.54
CA LYS A 21 0.99 -16.51 -7.92
C LYS A 21 0.60 -15.04 -7.99
N LYS A 22 -0.22 -14.55 -7.04
CA LYS A 22 -0.71 -13.15 -7.02
C LYS A 22 0.39 -12.13 -6.75
N TRP A 23 1.38 -12.45 -5.93
CA TRP A 23 2.48 -11.54 -5.56
C TRP A 23 3.76 -11.78 -6.36
N ARG A 24 3.73 -12.71 -7.31
CA ARG A 24 4.89 -13.04 -8.15
C ARG A 24 5.17 -11.91 -9.13
N TRP A 25 6.36 -11.33 -9.03
CA TRP A 25 6.89 -10.35 -9.97
C TRP A 25 8.18 -10.88 -10.64
N TYR A 26 8.58 -10.26 -11.76
CA TYR A 26 9.77 -10.65 -12.51
C TYR A 26 11.03 -10.65 -11.62
N GLN A 27 11.83 -11.72 -11.71
CA GLN A 27 13.10 -11.82 -10.99
C GLN A 27 14.18 -10.94 -11.65
N ARG A 28 14.18 -9.64 -11.31
CA ARG A 28 15.12 -8.66 -11.84
C ARG A 28 16.57 -9.04 -11.52
N GLY A 29 17.42 -9.11 -12.55
CA GLY A 29 18.84 -9.42 -12.41
C GLY A 29 19.16 -10.91 -12.17
N ALA A 30 18.16 -11.79 -12.19
CA ALA A 30 18.40 -13.22 -12.10
C ALA A 30 19.12 -13.74 -13.36
N LYS A 31 20.20 -14.48 -13.15
CA LYS A 31 21.03 -15.09 -14.18
C LYS A 31 20.81 -16.60 -14.14
N ILE A 32 20.64 -17.24 -15.30
CA ILE A 32 20.44 -18.70 -15.38
C ILE A 32 21.80 -19.40 -15.54
N HIS A 33 22.52 -19.04 -16.60
CA HIS A 33 23.71 -19.77 -17.03
C HIS A 33 24.82 -18.80 -17.44
N HIS A 34 26.05 -19.11 -17.05
CA HIS A 34 27.23 -18.35 -17.45
C HIS A 34 28.14 -19.21 -18.32
N ALA A 35 28.25 -18.86 -19.60
CA ALA A 35 29.11 -19.56 -20.55
C ALA A 35 30.56 -19.04 -20.47
N ASN A 36 31.54 -19.95 -20.48
CA ASN A 36 32.96 -19.59 -20.54
C ASN A 36 33.47 -19.32 -21.96
N LYS A 37 32.70 -19.72 -22.98
CA LYS A 37 33.04 -19.57 -24.40
C LYS A 37 31.85 -18.99 -25.15
N TYR A 38 32.13 -18.28 -26.23
CA TYR A 38 31.10 -17.73 -27.12
C TYR A 38 30.31 -18.87 -27.79
N ARG A 39 28.98 -18.75 -27.79
CA ARG A 39 28.06 -19.69 -28.45
C ARG A 39 27.52 -19.08 -29.75
N LYS A 40 27.27 -19.94 -30.74
CA LYS A 40 26.66 -19.51 -32.01
C LYS A 40 25.26 -18.95 -31.73
N GLY A 41 24.94 -17.78 -32.29
CA GLY A 41 23.66 -17.09 -32.06
C GLY A 41 23.62 -16.22 -30.80
N ALA A 42 24.70 -16.17 -30.01
CA ALA A 42 24.79 -15.23 -28.90
C ALA A 42 25.08 -13.79 -29.37
N CYS A 43 24.71 -12.81 -28.56
CA CYS A 43 25.00 -11.40 -28.75
C CYS A 43 26.47 -11.17 -29.13
N ALA A 44 26.71 -10.51 -30.26
CA ALA A 44 28.08 -10.30 -30.74
C ALA A 44 28.92 -9.40 -29.81
N ASN A 45 28.27 -8.53 -29.02
CA ASN A 45 28.92 -7.61 -28.10
C ASN A 45 29.33 -8.29 -26.77
N CYS A 46 28.35 -8.82 -26.03
CA CYS A 46 28.57 -9.36 -24.67
C CYS A 46 28.57 -10.89 -24.58
N GLY A 47 28.05 -11.62 -25.58
CA GLY A 47 28.04 -13.08 -25.59
C GLY A 47 26.89 -13.76 -24.84
N ALA A 48 25.91 -13.01 -24.31
CA ALA A 48 24.65 -13.57 -23.79
C ALA A 48 23.75 -14.06 -24.92
N MET A 49 22.93 -15.08 -24.69
CA MET A 49 22.00 -15.62 -25.70
C MET A 49 20.60 -15.00 -25.67
N THR A 50 20.31 -14.13 -24.71
CA THR A 50 18.96 -13.62 -24.44
C THR A 50 18.57 -12.40 -25.27
N HIS A 51 19.51 -11.77 -25.95
CA HIS A 51 19.29 -10.54 -26.70
C HIS A 51 20.27 -10.38 -27.87
N ASP A 52 19.95 -9.47 -28.79
CA ASP A 52 20.79 -9.12 -29.93
C ASP A 52 21.82 -8.03 -29.60
N ALA A 53 22.83 -7.86 -30.46
CA ALA A 53 23.85 -6.83 -30.29
C ALA A 53 23.29 -5.40 -30.23
N LYS A 54 22.15 -5.13 -30.88
CA LYS A 54 21.49 -3.81 -30.88
C LYS A 54 20.77 -3.51 -29.57
N SER A 55 20.22 -4.53 -28.92
CA SER A 55 19.50 -4.43 -27.65
C SER A 55 20.39 -4.83 -26.46
N CYS A 56 21.70 -4.74 -26.63
CA CYS A 56 22.66 -5.13 -25.61
C CYS A 56 22.69 -4.09 -24.48
N PHE A 57 22.58 -4.57 -23.24
CA PHE A 57 22.67 -3.72 -22.05
C PHE A 57 24.10 -3.29 -21.69
N GLU A 58 25.08 -4.03 -22.22
CA GLU A 58 26.50 -3.71 -22.06
C GLU A 58 26.93 -2.64 -23.06
N ARG A 59 27.85 -1.78 -22.65
CA ARG A 59 28.44 -0.76 -23.54
C ARG A 59 28.97 -1.42 -24.82
N ALA A 60 28.69 -0.83 -25.96
CA ALA A 60 29.19 -1.32 -27.26
C ALA A 60 30.73 -1.36 -27.24
N ARG A 61 31.30 -2.55 -27.46
CA ARG A 61 32.75 -2.79 -27.47
C ARG A 61 33.30 -2.55 -28.87
N LYS A 62 34.55 -2.07 -28.96
CA LYS A 62 35.29 -1.96 -30.23
C LYS A 62 35.49 -3.32 -30.89
N VAL A 63 35.84 -4.33 -30.08
CA VAL A 63 35.90 -5.73 -30.48
C VAL A 63 34.98 -6.53 -29.57
N GLY A 64 33.92 -7.08 -30.15
CA GLY A 64 32.90 -7.81 -29.40
C GLY A 64 33.37 -9.18 -28.88
N ALA A 65 32.57 -9.76 -27.98
CA ALA A 65 32.75 -11.10 -27.45
C ALA A 65 32.79 -12.19 -28.55
N LYS A 66 32.16 -11.95 -29.70
CA LYS A 66 32.17 -12.88 -30.85
C LYS A 66 33.60 -13.20 -31.33
N PHE A 67 34.49 -12.21 -31.34
CA PHE A 67 35.86 -12.37 -31.86
C PHE A 67 36.88 -12.60 -30.74
N THR A 68 36.67 -12.00 -29.58
CA THR A 68 37.62 -12.09 -28.46
C THR A 68 37.39 -13.30 -27.57
N GLY A 69 36.15 -13.79 -27.46
CA GLY A 69 35.77 -14.86 -26.53
C GLY A 69 35.97 -14.50 -25.05
N LYS A 70 36.23 -13.22 -24.73
CA LYS A 70 36.55 -12.73 -23.38
C LYS A 70 35.38 -11.94 -22.79
N HIS A 71 35.24 -12.00 -21.47
CA HIS A 71 34.18 -11.31 -20.71
C HIS A 71 32.78 -11.59 -21.27
N ILE A 72 32.41 -12.88 -21.29
CA ILE A 72 31.09 -13.36 -21.69
C ILE A 72 30.09 -13.03 -20.57
N ALA A 73 28.98 -12.38 -20.92
CA ALA A 73 27.90 -12.11 -19.98
C ALA A 73 27.10 -13.39 -19.69
N ALA A 74 26.54 -13.47 -18.49
CA ALA A 74 25.60 -14.54 -18.15
C ALA A 74 24.25 -14.32 -18.85
N ASP A 75 23.54 -15.41 -19.13
CA ASP A 75 22.19 -15.38 -19.69
C ASP A 75 21.18 -14.92 -18.65
N GLU A 76 20.31 -14.01 -19.06
CA GLU A 76 19.20 -13.49 -18.25
C GLU A 76 18.06 -14.51 -18.13
N LYS A 77 17.30 -14.45 -17.03
CA LYS A 77 16.08 -15.26 -16.86
C LYS A 77 14.91 -14.62 -17.58
N ILE A 78 14.44 -15.25 -18.65
CA ILE A 78 13.23 -14.83 -19.37
C ILE A 78 12.02 -15.48 -18.69
N GLU A 79 11.17 -14.67 -18.06
CA GLU A 79 9.92 -15.10 -17.44
C GLU A 79 8.74 -14.41 -18.13
N SER A 80 7.61 -15.10 -18.23
CA SER A 80 6.34 -14.51 -18.67
C SER A 80 5.33 -14.59 -17.52
N ILE A 81 4.82 -13.44 -17.07
CA ILE A 81 3.82 -13.38 -15.99
C ILE A 81 2.54 -12.77 -16.54
N GLU A 82 1.45 -13.51 -16.45
CA GLU A 82 0.11 -13.03 -16.76
C GLU A 82 -0.49 -12.34 -15.53
N LEU A 83 -0.87 -11.08 -15.70
CA LEU A 83 -1.47 -10.23 -14.67
C LEU A 83 -2.73 -9.56 -15.22
N ASP A 84 -3.61 -9.19 -14.30
CA ASP A 84 -4.81 -8.41 -14.59
C ASP A 84 -4.48 -6.92 -14.83
N TYR A 85 -5.48 -6.12 -15.19
CA TYR A 85 -5.30 -4.70 -15.50
C TYR A 85 -4.82 -3.86 -14.31
N ALA A 86 -5.25 -4.20 -13.09
CA ALA A 86 -4.75 -3.56 -11.87
C ALA A 86 -3.33 -4.05 -11.54
N GLY A 87 -3.10 -5.37 -11.59
CA GLY A 87 -1.80 -5.97 -11.31
C GLY A 87 -0.68 -5.46 -12.22
N LYS A 88 -0.91 -5.24 -13.52
CA LYS A 88 0.12 -4.66 -14.42
C LYS A 88 0.54 -3.23 -14.06
N ARG A 89 -0.35 -2.46 -13.40
CA ARG A 89 -0.14 -1.03 -13.09
C ARG A 89 0.11 -0.75 -11.63
N ASP A 90 0.20 -1.79 -10.81
CA ASP A 90 0.53 -1.62 -9.40
C ASP A 90 1.95 -1.05 -9.28
N ARG A 91 2.02 0.14 -8.68
CA ARG A 91 3.27 0.86 -8.43
C ARG A 91 4.20 0.09 -7.50
N TRP A 92 3.66 -0.82 -6.68
CA TRP A 92 4.40 -1.58 -5.68
C TRP A 92 4.86 -2.95 -6.16
N ASN A 93 4.77 -3.21 -7.47
CA ASN A 93 5.22 -4.46 -8.06
C ASN A 93 6.73 -4.73 -7.84
N GLY A 94 7.03 -5.89 -7.25
CA GLY A 94 8.39 -6.28 -6.90
C GLY A 94 9.01 -5.45 -5.77
N TYR A 95 8.18 -4.89 -4.88
CA TYR A 95 8.64 -4.27 -3.64
C TYR A 95 9.13 -5.35 -2.65
N ASP A 96 10.34 -5.18 -2.14
CA ASP A 96 10.89 -6.06 -1.10
C ASP A 96 10.48 -5.51 0.28
N THR A 97 9.68 -6.29 1.02
CA THR A 97 9.22 -5.93 2.36
C THR A 97 10.36 -5.74 3.35
N SER A 98 11.52 -6.37 3.11
CA SER A 98 12.71 -6.19 3.96
C SER A 98 13.23 -4.76 3.91
N GLN A 99 13.13 -4.07 2.77
CA GLN A 99 13.65 -2.70 2.59
C GLN A 99 12.92 -1.66 3.46
N TYR A 100 11.72 -1.97 3.94
CA TYR A 100 10.98 -1.09 4.83
C TYR A 100 11.68 -0.90 6.19
N CYS A 101 12.50 -1.86 6.65
CA CYS A 101 13.24 -1.73 7.90
C CYS A 101 14.15 -0.50 7.89
N GLN A 102 14.83 -0.23 6.77
CA GLN A 102 15.74 0.91 6.63
C GLN A 102 15.00 2.25 6.73
N VAL A 103 13.76 2.30 6.23
CA VAL A 103 12.91 3.50 6.35
C VAL A 103 12.54 3.74 7.80
N GLN A 104 12.21 2.68 8.54
CA GLN A 104 11.90 2.76 9.96
C GLN A 104 13.11 3.18 10.78
N GLU A 105 14.27 2.59 10.53
CA GLU A 105 15.52 2.97 11.18
C GLU A 105 15.85 4.45 10.95
N LYS A 106 15.79 4.92 9.69
CA LYS A 106 15.99 6.33 9.35
C LYS A 106 14.96 7.25 10.01
N ARG A 107 13.72 6.79 10.21
CA ARG A 107 12.67 7.55 10.90
C ARG A 107 13.00 7.67 12.39
N VAL A 108 13.33 6.56 13.04
CA VAL A 108 13.71 6.52 14.47
C VAL A 108 14.97 7.35 14.72
N GLN A 109 15.99 7.23 13.87
CA GLN A 109 17.21 8.04 13.96
C GLN A 109 16.92 9.54 13.83
N ARG A 110 16.07 9.94 12.86
CA ARG A 110 15.65 11.35 12.72
C ARG A 110 14.90 11.85 13.95
N MET A 111 13.95 11.06 14.48
CA MET A 111 13.23 11.43 15.70
C MET A 111 14.18 11.56 16.89
N ARG A 112 15.10 10.60 17.09
CA ARG A 112 16.13 10.67 18.14
C ARG A 112 17.01 11.90 17.98
N ALA A 113 17.46 12.21 16.78
CA ALA A 113 18.28 13.40 16.52
C ALA A 113 17.52 14.70 16.81
N VAL A 114 16.23 14.78 16.47
CA VAL A 114 15.39 15.93 16.85
C VAL A 114 15.26 16.04 18.37
N MET A 115 15.00 14.92 19.07
CA MET A 115 14.90 14.90 20.53
C MET A 115 16.21 15.36 21.20
N VAL A 116 17.36 14.88 20.73
CA VAL A 116 18.68 15.30 21.23
C VAL A 116 18.90 16.80 20.97
N LYS A 117 18.58 17.29 19.76
CA LYS A 117 18.69 18.71 19.43
C LYS A 117 17.79 19.58 20.32
N MET A 118 16.53 19.18 20.55
CA MET A 118 15.61 19.90 21.43
C MET A 118 16.11 19.97 22.88
N PHE A 119 16.76 18.91 23.38
CA PHE A 119 17.34 18.91 24.72
C PHE A 119 18.59 19.80 24.82
N GLN A 120 19.42 19.84 23.77
CA GLN A 120 20.65 20.62 23.73
C GLN A 120 20.44 22.10 23.36
N THR A 121 19.28 22.48 22.79
CA THR A 121 19.00 23.88 22.46
C THR A 121 18.82 24.72 23.74
N PRO A 122 19.60 25.80 23.92
CA PRO A 122 19.47 26.66 25.09
C PRO A 122 18.14 27.43 25.08
N PRO A 123 17.54 27.71 26.24
CA PRO A 123 16.17 28.24 26.38
C PRO A 123 15.96 29.64 25.78
N GLN A 124 17.04 30.36 25.44
CA GLN A 124 16.96 31.70 24.87
C GLN A 124 16.29 31.73 23.47
N GLN A 125 16.33 30.62 22.70
CA GLN A 125 15.69 30.54 21.37
C GLN A 125 14.21 30.11 21.39
N LEU A 126 13.68 29.62 22.52
CA LEU A 126 12.25 29.32 22.68
C LEU A 126 11.42 30.57 23.04
N ALA A 127 12.07 31.62 23.56
CA ALA A 127 11.41 32.88 23.90
C ALA A 127 11.02 33.71 22.65
N THR A 128 11.75 33.57 21.54
CA THR A 128 11.46 34.26 20.28
C THR A 128 10.30 33.63 19.49
N SER A 129 10.13 32.31 19.55
CA SER A 129 9.01 31.61 18.90
C SER A 129 7.69 31.73 19.69
N GLN A 130 7.73 31.85 21.02
CA GLN A 130 6.54 32.12 21.84
C GLN A 130 5.93 33.51 21.64
N ARG A 131 6.71 34.49 21.16
CA ARG A 131 6.18 35.83 20.80
C ARG A 131 5.25 35.78 19.58
N TYR A 132 5.41 34.81 18.68
CA TYR A 132 4.55 34.64 17.49
C TYR A 132 3.17 34.04 17.79
N LEU A 133 3.02 33.23 18.85
CA LEU A 133 1.74 32.58 19.19
C LEU A 133 0.84 33.43 20.10
N LYS A 134 1.39 34.43 20.79
CA LYS A 134 0.63 35.36 21.64
C LYS A 134 -0.14 36.44 20.85
N ALA A 135 0.03 36.51 19.52
CA ALA A 135 -0.57 37.50 18.63
C ALA A 135 -1.92 37.07 17.98
N GLY A 136 -2.75 36.28 18.67
CA GLY A 136 -4.21 36.29 18.41
C GLY A 136 -4.80 35.36 17.34
N GLY A 137 -4.50 34.06 17.38
CA GLY A 137 -5.18 33.04 16.56
C GLY A 137 -6.28 32.26 17.31
N LYS A 138 -7.53 32.74 17.23
CA LYS A 138 -8.84 32.08 17.45
C LYS A 138 -8.86 30.75 18.24
N LYS A 139 -9.25 30.82 19.52
CA LYS A 139 -9.51 29.69 20.44
C LYS A 139 -10.82 28.91 20.15
N THR A 140 -11.49 29.17 19.03
CA THR A 140 -12.81 28.61 18.70
C THR A 140 -12.77 27.26 17.98
N CYS A 141 -11.62 26.86 17.43
CA CYS A 141 -11.49 25.59 16.70
C CYS A 141 -11.17 24.37 17.59
N LEU A 142 -10.76 24.57 18.86
CA LEU A 142 -10.41 23.44 19.74
C LEU A 142 -11.66 22.77 20.35
N LEU A 143 -12.73 23.52 20.61
CA LEU A 143 -13.97 23.00 21.22
C LEU A 143 -14.83 22.17 20.24
N THR A 144 -14.74 22.44 18.94
CA THR A 144 -15.43 21.65 17.90
C THR A 144 -14.75 20.31 17.66
N ILE A 145 -13.43 20.21 17.86
CA ILE A 145 -12.69 18.96 17.73
C ILE A 145 -13.04 18.00 18.88
N THR A 146 -13.13 18.47 20.13
CA THR A 146 -13.42 17.60 21.28
C THR A 146 -14.80 16.93 21.21
N LEU A 147 -15.81 17.60 20.66
CA LEU A 147 -17.16 17.04 20.54
C LEU A 147 -17.26 15.94 19.46
N LEU A 148 -16.52 16.08 18.36
CA LEU A 148 -16.49 15.08 17.27
C LEU A 148 -15.69 13.82 17.64
N PHE A 149 -14.68 13.94 18.51
CA PHE A 149 -13.91 12.78 18.99
C PHE A 149 -14.68 11.95 20.03
N GLY A 150 -15.57 12.55 20.83
CA GLY A 150 -16.41 11.82 21.79
C GLY A 150 -17.42 10.88 21.11
N ASP A 151 -18.09 11.37 20.07
CA ASP A 151 -19.08 10.60 19.30
C ASP A 151 -18.42 9.46 18.49
N LEU A 152 -17.19 9.68 17.99
CA LEU A 152 -16.41 8.66 17.28
C LEU A 152 -15.98 7.52 18.19
N ILE A 153 -15.57 7.80 19.43
CA ILE A 153 -15.22 6.77 20.42
C ILE A 153 -16.44 5.89 20.74
N GLY A 154 -17.63 6.48 20.86
CA GLY A 154 -18.88 5.73 21.05
C GLY A 154 -19.25 4.80 19.89
N LEU A 155 -18.88 5.16 18.65
CA LEU A 155 -19.08 4.29 17.48
C LEU A 155 -18.05 3.15 17.42
N ILE A 156 -16.81 3.41 17.84
CA ILE A 156 -15.71 2.43 17.86
C ILE A 156 -15.91 1.40 18.98
N THR A 157 -16.32 1.83 20.19
CA THR A 157 -16.47 0.93 21.34
C THR A 157 -17.69 0.02 21.23
N ASN A 158 -18.78 0.50 20.66
CA ASN A 158 -20.00 -0.30 20.54
C ASN A 158 -20.02 -1.21 19.31
N GLY A 159 -19.16 -0.92 18.32
CA GLY A 159 -19.16 -1.58 17.03
C GLY A 159 -20.50 -1.40 16.31
N VAL A 160 -20.50 -1.41 14.98
CA VAL A 160 -21.77 -1.54 14.24
C VAL A 160 -22.18 -3.02 14.30
N THR A 161 -22.63 -3.45 15.48
CA THR A 161 -23.36 -4.71 15.58
C THR A 161 -24.78 -4.47 15.07
N ASP A 162 -25.29 -5.37 14.23
CA ASP A 162 -26.61 -5.30 13.58
C ASP A 162 -27.77 -5.06 14.58
N ALA A 163 -27.56 -5.37 15.86
CA ALA A 163 -28.47 -5.07 16.97
C ALA A 163 -28.69 -3.55 17.21
N ALA A 164 -27.66 -2.71 17.06
CA ALA A 164 -27.77 -1.25 17.24
C ALA A 164 -28.59 -0.60 16.12
N CYS A 165 -28.52 -1.15 14.90
CA CYS A 165 -29.30 -0.70 13.74
C CYS A 165 -30.81 -0.97 13.92
N ARG A 166 -31.19 -2.15 14.46
CA ARG A 166 -32.61 -2.47 14.76
C ARG A 166 -33.18 -1.61 15.89
N ARG A 167 -32.38 -1.25 16.90
CA ARG A 167 -32.83 -0.37 17.99
C ARG A 167 -33.08 1.06 17.51
N ARG A 168 -32.28 1.57 16.56
CA ARG A 168 -32.50 2.90 15.96
C ARG A 168 -33.80 2.99 15.16
N ARG A 169 -34.20 1.94 14.44
CA ARG A 169 -35.52 1.88 13.78
C ARG A 169 -36.69 1.87 14.78
N ARG A 170 -36.53 1.26 15.95
CA ARG A 170 -37.59 1.25 16.98
C ARG A 170 -37.78 2.63 17.62
N VAL A 171 -36.69 3.37 17.87
CA VAL A 171 -36.77 4.71 18.46
C VAL A 171 -37.31 5.76 17.47
N SER A 172 -37.00 5.66 16.17
CA SER A 172 -37.54 6.61 15.18
C SER A 172 -39.05 6.45 14.95
N VAL A 173 -39.60 5.24 15.12
CA VAL A 173 -41.05 4.98 15.03
C VAL A 173 -41.79 5.44 16.29
N GLN A 174 -41.13 5.50 17.45
CA GLN A 174 -41.74 5.94 18.70
C GLN A 174 -41.82 7.47 18.85
N LEU A 175 -40.91 8.22 18.21
CA LEU A 175 -40.91 9.70 18.22
C LEU A 175 -41.90 10.33 17.22
N SER A 176 -42.43 9.57 16.26
CA SER A 176 -43.53 10.00 15.38
C SER A 176 -44.93 9.75 15.96
N GLY A 177 -45.02 9.16 17.17
CA GLY A 177 -46.27 8.85 17.86
C GLY A 177 -46.78 9.96 18.78
N LEU A 178 -46.54 11.24 18.45
CA LEU A 178 -47.17 12.35 19.16
C LEU A 178 -48.66 12.38 18.77
N HIS A 179 -49.51 12.07 19.74
CA HIS A 179 -50.97 12.16 19.70
C HIS A 179 -51.45 13.42 18.98
N VAL A 180 -52.12 13.25 17.84
CA VAL A 180 -53.13 14.21 17.36
C VAL A 180 -54.38 13.97 18.20
N LEU A 181 -54.62 14.84 19.18
CA LEU A 181 -55.89 14.91 19.89
C LEU A 181 -56.96 15.41 18.92
N HIS A 182 -57.73 14.49 18.34
CA HIS A 182 -58.92 14.82 17.57
C HIS A 182 -60.09 14.97 18.56
N THR A 183 -60.62 16.19 18.66
CA THR A 183 -61.80 16.51 19.47
C THR A 183 -63.03 15.83 18.87
N LYS A 184 -63.74 15.05 19.69
CA LYS A 184 -65.04 14.46 19.38
C LYS A 184 -66.11 15.55 19.46
N THR A 185 -66.37 16.24 18.34
CA THR A 185 -67.70 16.83 18.09
C THR A 185 -67.98 16.83 16.59
N GLY A 186 -68.69 15.79 16.15
CA GLY A 186 -69.80 15.86 15.19
C GLY A 186 -69.56 16.34 13.76
N SER A 187 -69.76 15.38 12.82
CA SER A 187 -70.60 15.46 11.59
C SER A 187 -70.10 16.39 10.44
N TYR A 188 -70.10 16.05 9.14
CA TYR A 188 -71.10 15.39 8.27
C TYR A 188 -70.49 14.75 6.99
N LEU A 189 -71.34 13.94 6.33
CA LEU A 189 -71.36 13.28 4.98
C LEU A 189 -70.72 14.03 3.79
N VAL A 190 -70.51 13.52 2.55
CA VAL A 190 -70.42 12.23 1.81
C VAL A 190 -70.04 12.64 0.36
N HIS A 191 -69.33 11.76 -0.36
CA HIS A 191 -69.08 11.63 -1.81
C HIS A 191 -69.67 12.60 -2.87
N GLY A 192 -68.90 12.81 -3.96
CA GLY A 192 -69.37 13.08 -5.33
C GLY A 192 -68.52 14.13 -6.07
N ILE A 193 -67.56 13.76 -6.94
CA ILE A 193 -67.66 13.68 -8.42
C ILE A 193 -68.32 14.90 -9.08
N GLY A 194 -67.57 15.58 -9.97
CA GLY A 194 -68.13 16.17 -11.19
C GLY A 194 -67.77 17.64 -11.47
N SER A 195 -66.95 17.79 -12.52
CA SER A 195 -66.75 18.96 -13.41
C SER A 195 -66.10 20.23 -12.86
#